data_AF-G3HZB0-F1
#
_entry.id   AF-G3HZB0-F1
#
_cell.length_a   1.000
_cell.length_b   1.000
_cell.length_c   1.000
_cell.angle_alpha   90.00
_cell.angle_beta   90.00
_cell.angle_gamma   90.00
#
_symmetry.space_group_name_H-M   'P 1'
#
loop_
_entity.id
_entity.type
_entity.pdbx_description
1 polymer ?
#
loop_
_entity_poly.entity_id
_entity_poly.type
_entity_poly.pdbx_seq_one_letter_code
_entity_poly.pdbx_strand_id
1 'polypeptide(L)'
;MVLGKVKSLTISFDCLNDSNVPVYSSGDTVSGRVNLEVTGEIRVKSLKIHARGHAKVRWTESRNAGSNTAYTQNYTEEVEYFNHKDILIGHERGKFLY
;
A
#
# COMPACT_ATOMS: atom_id res chain seq x y z
N MET A 1 24.30 -17.99 -21.87
CA MET A 1 22.88 -17.60 -21.68
C MET A 1 22.85 -16.18 -21.13
N VAL A 2 22.17 -15.26 -21.81
CA VAL A 2 21.97 -13.89 -21.32
C VAL A 2 20.74 -13.91 -20.40
N LEU A 3 20.90 -13.44 -19.15
CA LEU A 3 19.77 -13.32 -18.22
C LEU A 3 18.85 -12.17 -18.69
N GLY A 4 17.54 -12.40 -18.67
CA GLY A 4 16.56 -11.36 -18.93
C GLY A 4 16.69 -10.20 -17.93
N LYS A 5 16.33 -8.99 -18.35
CA LYS A 5 16.25 -7.80 -17.48
C LYS A 5 14.81 -7.34 -17.37
N VAL A 6 14.43 -6.81 -16.22
CA VAL A 6 13.15 -6.09 -16.07
C VAL A 6 13.30 -4.74 -16.76
N LYS A 7 12.43 -4.47 -17.73
CA LYS A 7 12.31 -3.18 -18.40
C LYS A 7 11.32 -2.26 -17.69
N SER A 8 10.18 -2.81 -17.27
CA SER A 8 9.10 -2.04 -16.67
C SER A 8 8.35 -2.88 -15.65
N LEU A 9 7.97 -2.25 -14.54
CA LEU A 9 7.10 -2.82 -13.50
C LEU A 9 6.13 -1.71 -13.07
N THR A 10 4.86 -1.85 -13.42
CA THR A 10 3.83 -0.86 -13.11
C THR A 10 2.56 -1.51 -12.60
N ILE A 11 1.71 -0.71 -11.95
CA ILE A 11 0.37 -1.11 -11.49
C ILE A 11 -0.63 -0.28 -12.27
N SER A 12 -1.69 -0.92 -12.76
CA SER A 12 -2.83 -0.26 -13.41
C SER A 12 -4.11 -0.70 -12.73
N PHE A 13 -5.02 0.24 -12.48
CA PHE A 13 -6.39 -0.08 -12.07
C PHE A 13 -7.27 -0.24 -13.30
N ASP A 14 -8.27 -1.12 -13.21
CA ASP A 14 -9.23 -1.32 -14.29
C ASP A 14 -10.20 -0.13 -14.32
N CYS A 15 -10.34 0.50 -15.48
CA CYS A 15 -11.22 1.65 -15.70
C CYS A 15 -12.36 1.25 -16.64
N LEU A 16 -13.61 1.55 -16.28
CA LEU A 16 -14.75 1.29 -17.16
C LEU A 16 -14.82 2.29 -18.34
N ASN A 17 -14.28 3.50 -18.18
CA ASN A 17 -14.22 4.53 -19.21
C ASN A 17 -12.79 5.10 -19.34
N ASP A 18 -12.34 5.33 -20.58
CA ASP A 18 -10.98 5.78 -20.93
C ASP A 18 -10.60 7.21 -20.45
N SER A 19 -11.55 7.96 -19.88
CA SER A 19 -11.38 9.40 -19.65
C SER A 19 -11.09 9.81 -18.21
N ASN A 20 -11.32 8.97 -17.20
CA ASN A 20 -11.18 9.35 -15.79
C ASN A 20 -10.43 8.30 -14.95
N VAL A 21 -9.62 8.79 -14.01
CA VAL A 21 -9.03 7.96 -12.94
C VAL A 21 -10.17 7.40 -12.07
N PRO A 22 -10.18 6.09 -11.75
CA PRO A 22 -11.26 5.50 -10.99
C PRO A 22 -11.24 6.02 -9.54
N VAL A 23 -12.43 6.33 -9.03
CA VAL A 23 -12.66 6.76 -7.65
C VAL A 23 -13.50 5.69 -6.97
N TYR A 24 -13.11 5.30 -5.76
CA TYR A 24 -13.71 4.20 -5.02
C TYR A 24 -14.28 4.67 -3.68
N SER A 25 -15.28 3.95 -3.20
CA SER A 25 -15.95 4.13 -1.92
C SER A 25 -16.12 2.79 -1.18
N SER A 26 -16.74 2.86 0.00
CA SER A 26 -17.03 1.67 0.81
C SER A 26 -17.93 0.70 0.04
N GLY A 27 -17.51 -0.57 -0.03
CA GLY A 27 -18.23 -1.63 -0.74
C GLY A 27 -17.79 -1.82 -2.20
N ASP A 28 -17.01 -0.91 -2.77
CA ASP A 28 -16.50 -1.07 -4.13
C ASP A 28 -15.42 -2.15 -4.21
N THR A 29 -15.41 -2.87 -5.34
CA THR A 29 -14.29 -3.76 -5.68
C THR A 29 -13.22 -2.97 -6.43
N VAL A 30 -12.01 -2.97 -5.89
CA VAL A 30 -10.84 -2.38 -6.54
C VAL A 30 -10.16 -3.45 -7.40
N SER A 31 -10.27 -3.33 -8.71
CA SER A 31 -9.68 -4.26 -9.68
C SER A 31 -8.51 -3.62 -10.44
N GLY A 32 -7.55 -4.44 -10.86
CA GLY A 32 -6.36 -3.97 -11.56
C GLY A 32 -5.34 -5.07 -11.80
N ARG A 33 -4.17 -4.67 -12.28
CA ARG A 33 -3.11 -5.56 -12.75
C ARG A 33 -1.73 -5.03 -12.40
N VAL A 34 -0.80 -5.97 -12.17
CA VAL A 34 0.64 -5.70 -12.18
C VAL A 34 1.17 -6.01 -13.57
N ASN A 35 1.75 -5.01 -14.23
CA ASN A 35 2.34 -5.13 -15.56
C ASN A 35 3.86 -5.24 -15.44
N LEU A 36 4.43 -6.34 -15.94
CA LEU A 36 5.86 -6.62 -15.88
C LEU A 36 6.39 -6.90 -17.29
N GLU A 37 7.29 -6.04 -17.79
CA GLU A 37 7.98 -6.23 -19.07
C GLU A 37 9.43 -6.69 -18.84
N VAL A 38 9.86 -7.73 -19.56
CA VAL A 38 11.20 -8.31 -19.44
C VAL A 38 11.86 -8.54 -20.81
N THR A 39 13.20 -8.46 -20.89
CA THR A 39 13.98 -8.65 -22.13
C THR A 39 14.40 -10.09 -22.40
N GLY A 40 13.91 -11.04 -21.62
CA GLY A 40 14.30 -12.44 -21.64
C GLY A 40 13.82 -13.14 -20.37
N GLU A 41 14.21 -14.40 -20.18
CA GLU A 41 13.81 -15.16 -19.01
C GLU A 41 14.40 -14.60 -17.72
N ILE A 42 13.56 -14.49 -16.69
CA ILE A 42 13.96 -14.14 -15.33
C ILE A 42 13.41 -15.19 -14.37
N ARG A 43 14.13 -15.43 -13.27
CA ARG A 43 13.66 -16.27 -12.16
C ARG A 43 13.11 -15.37 -11.07
N VAL A 44 11.82 -15.52 -10.76
CA VAL A 44 11.16 -14.81 -9.67
C VAL A 44 10.81 -15.78 -8.54
N LYS A 45 11.04 -15.37 -7.29
CA LYS A 45 10.62 -16.16 -6.12
C LYS A 45 9.13 -16.01 -5.87
N SER A 46 8.66 -14.76 -5.85
CA SER A 46 7.25 -14.43 -5.70
C SER A 46 6.95 -13.02 -6.21
N LEU A 47 5.73 -12.80 -6.66
CA LEU A 47 5.14 -11.47 -6.86
C LEU A 47 3.99 -11.32 -5.87
N LYS A 48 4.06 -10.30 -5.02
CA LYS A 48 3.08 -10.07 -3.94
C LYS A 48 2.47 -8.68 -4.07
N ILE A 49 1.22 -8.55 -3.63
CA ILE A 49 0.54 -7.26 -3.48
C ILE A 49 0.20 -7.02 -2.01
N HIS A 50 0.18 -5.74 -1.64
CA HIS A 50 -0.21 -5.28 -0.31
C HIS A 50 -0.96 -3.97 -0.47
N ALA A 51 -2.27 -4.00 -0.26
CA ALA A 51 -3.15 -2.84 -0.31
C ALA A 51 -3.49 -2.41 1.13
N ARG A 52 -3.30 -1.13 1.44
CA ARG A 52 -3.50 -0.57 2.78
C ARG A 52 -4.22 0.77 2.68
N GLY A 53 -5.24 0.95 3.51
CA GLY A 53 -5.89 2.23 3.76
C GLY A 53 -5.71 2.62 5.23
N HIS A 54 -5.20 3.81 5.50
CA HIS A 54 -5.08 4.35 6.86
C HIS A 54 -5.37 5.85 6.88
N ALA A 55 -5.85 6.34 8.01
CA ALA A 55 -5.89 7.76 8.30
C ALA A 55 -4.83 8.09 9.35
N LYS A 56 -4.13 9.20 9.12
CA LYS A 56 -3.15 9.75 10.06
C LYS A 56 -3.56 11.17 10.40
N VAL A 57 -3.75 11.43 11.68
CA VAL A 57 -4.21 12.72 12.19
C VAL A 57 -3.14 13.38 13.05
N ARG A 58 -3.23 14.70 13.18
CA ARG A 58 -2.40 15.52 14.07
C ARG A 58 -3.26 16.54 14.77
N TRP A 59 -3.02 16.79 16.06
CA TRP A 59 -3.64 17.88 16.80
C TRP A 59 -2.69 18.44 17.84
N THR A 60 -3.02 19.60 18.38
CA THR A 60 -2.22 20.28 19.40
C THR A 60 -3.11 20.64 20.58
N GLU A 61 -2.67 20.36 21.80
CA GLU A 61 -3.35 20.78 23.03
C GLU A 61 -2.49 21.82 23.74
N SER A 62 -3.05 23.01 23.96
CA SER A 62 -2.43 24.01 24.83
C SER A 62 -2.88 23.79 26.26
N ARG A 63 -1.92 23.66 27.19
CA ARG A 63 -2.20 23.50 28.63
C ARG A 63 -1.66 24.68 29.42
N ASN A 64 -2.51 25.24 30.28
CA ASN A 64 -2.14 26.24 31.27
C ASN A 64 -1.93 25.52 32.61
N ALA A 65 -0.68 25.40 33.06
CA ALA A 65 -0.36 24.66 34.28
C ALA A 65 -0.56 25.48 35.59
N GLY A 66 -1.20 26.66 35.51
CA GLY A 66 -1.20 27.64 36.61
C GLY A 66 0.21 28.19 36.89
N SER A 67 0.31 29.45 37.33
CA SER A 67 1.60 30.17 37.46
C SER A 67 2.39 30.25 36.14
N ASN A 68 1.92 31.14 35.25
CA ASN A 68 2.65 31.74 34.12
C ASN A 68 3.36 30.81 33.11
N THR A 69 3.09 29.51 33.11
CA THR A 69 3.63 28.55 32.13
C THR A 69 2.49 27.95 31.30
N ALA A 70 2.41 28.41 30.05
CA ALA A 70 1.61 27.78 29.00
C ALA A 70 2.55 26.98 28.11
N TYR A 71 2.24 25.70 27.88
CA TYR A 71 2.97 24.89 26.91
C TYR A 71 1.99 24.25 25.92
N THR A 72 2.45 24.06 24.68
CA THR A 72 1.68 23.40 23.63
C THR A 72 2.26 22.02 23.39
N GLN A 73 1.40 21.01 23.48
CA GLN A 73 1.76 19.63 23.21
C GLN A 73 1.19 19.20 21.85
N ASN A 74 2.01 18.56 21.04
CA ASN A 74 1.62 18.04 19.73
C ASN A 74 1.34 16.55 19.84
N TYR A 75 0.26 16.10 19.22
CA TYR A 75 -0.18 14.71 19.19
C TYR A 75 -0.40 14.24 17.75
N THR A 76 -0.18 12.95 17.53
CA THR A 76 -0.54 12.28 16.28
C THR A 76 -1.14 10.92 16.58
N GLU A 77 -2.09 10.50 15.76
CA GLU A 77 -2.70 9.19 15.85
C GLU A 77 -2.89 8.60 14.44
N GLU A 78 -2.89 7.28 14.34
CA GLU A 78 -3.06 6.55 13.08
C GLU A 78 -4.08 5.43 13.28
N VAL A 79 -5.03 5.31 12.34
CA VAL A 79 -6.02 4.22 12.32
C VAL A 79 -5.96 3.52 10.96
N GLU A 80 -5.95 2.19 10.99
CA GLU A 80 -5.98 1.36 9.79
C GLU A 80 -7.44 1.02 9.44
N TYR A 81 -7.84 1.29 8.18
CA TYR A 81 -9.17 0.94 7.66
C TYR A 81 -9.18 -0.47 7.06
N PHE A 82 -8.13 -0.85 6.33
CA PHE A 82 -7.98 -2.19 5.79
C PHE A 82 -6.51 -2.51 5.47
N ASN A 83 -6.22 -3.81 5.45
CA ASN A 83 -4.89 -4.37 5.21
C ASN A 83 -5.03 -5.70 4.47
N HIS A 84 -4.91 -5.65 3.15
CA HIS A 84 -5.08 -6.80 2.26
C HIS A 84 -3.73 -7.19 1.64
N LYS A 85 -3.41 -8.49 1.68
CA LYS A 85 -2.18 -9.04 1.13
C LYS A 85 -2.51 -10.27 0.30
N ASP A 86 -1.85 -10.38 -0.85
CA ASP A 86 -2.00 -11.54 -1.72
C ASP A 86 -0.70 -11.86 -2.48
N ILE A 87 -0.58 -13.10 -2.94
CA ILE A 87 0.56 -13.64 -3.68
C ILE A 87 0.10 -13.97 -5.09
N LEU A 88 0.46 -13.11 -6.06
CA LEU A 88 0.09 -13.28 -7.47
C LEU A 88 0.93 -14.35 -8.17
N ILE A 89 2.21 -14.49 -7.79
CA ILE A 89 3.14 -15.47 -8.37
C ILE A 89 3.97 -16.07 -7.25
N GLY A 90 4.28 -17.36 -7.34
CA GLY A 90 5.10 -18.08 -6.37
C GLY A 90 4.26 -18.58 -5.19
N HIS A 91 4.93 -18.91 -4.10
CA HIS A 91 4.28 -19.39 -2.89
C HIS A 91 4.97 -18.79 -1.67
N GLU A 92 4.21 -18.55 -0.60
CA GLU A 92 4.83 -18.37 0.70
C GLU A 92 5.38 -19.71 1.14
N ARG A 93 6.71 -19.81 1.25
CA ARG A 93 7.30 -20.87 2.08
C ARG A 93 6.87 -20.54 3.50
N GLY A 94 5.76 -21.12 3.94
CA GLY A 94 5.26 -20.97 5.29
C GLY A 94 6.39 -21.22 6.28
N LYS A 95 6.59 -20.29 7.21
CA LYS A 95 7.23 -20.66 8.47
C LYS A 95 6.25 -21.65 9.12
N PHE A 96 6.55 -22.93 9.01
CA PHE A 96 6.02 -23.92 9.94
C PHE A 96 6.48 -23.48 11.33
N LEU A 97 5.58 -22.84 12.07
CA LEU A 97 5.74 -22.67 13.51
C LEU A 97 5.19 -23.95 14.13
N TYR A 98 6.10 -24.76 14.65
CA TYR A 98 5.80 -25.88 15.55
C TYR A 98 5.28 -25.34 16.87
#